data_AF-N9SVM2-F1
#
_entry.id   AF-N9SVM2-F1
#
_cell.length_a   1.000
_cell.length_b   1.000
_cell.length_c   1.000
_cell.angle_alpha   90.00
_cell.angle_beta   90.00
_cell.angle_gamma   90.00
#
_symmetry.space_group_name_H-M   'P 1'
#
loop_
_entity.id
_entity.type
_entity.pdbx_description
1 polymer ?
#
loop_
_entity_poly.entity_id
_entity_poly.type
_entity_poly.pdbx_seq_one_letter_code
_entity_poly.pdbx_strand_id
1 'polypeptide(L)'
;MNIEKDFDEFFTKRHGELPADTSSVEYADKSYLKHEMKKAWEMATDKLEGCVVVPEAEFVLLPKTITPVIDEILGMPCFKFIKAAQIYRQLGFDIPPKAEKEQSFFMFKFLHLASVHGDKCFDVFESETKAMVEAARGGND
;
A
#
# COMPACT_ATOMS: atom_id res chain seq x y z
N MET A 1 -7.70 -2.79 -7.99
CA MET A 1 -8.74 -3.64 -8.63
C MET A 1 -9.86 -3.89 -7.63
N ASN A 2 -11.04 -3.31 -7.81
CA ASN A 2 -12.19 -3.55 -6.93
C ASN A 2 -12.69 -4.98 -7.14
N ILE A 3 -12.33 -5.89 -6.23
CA ILE A 3 -12.99 -7.19 -6.16
C ILE A 3 -14.35 -6.91 -5.53
N GLU A 4 -15.38 -6.83 -6.37
CA GLU A 4 -16.77 -6.74 -5.92
C GLU A 4 -17.02 -7.91 -4.97
N LYS A 5 -17.53 -7.65 -3.76
CA LYS A 5 -17.67 -8.70 -2.71
C LYS A 5 -18.89 -9.60 -2.94
N ASP A 6 -19.81 -9.17 -3.81
CA ASP A 6 -21.04 -9.88 -4.15
C ASP A 6 -21.01 -10.31 -5.62
N PHE A 7 -21.08 -11.62 -5.85
CA PHE A 7 -21.12 -12.21 -7.17
C PHE A 7 -22.36 -11.77 -7.97
N ASP A 8 -23.50 -11.60 -7.31
CA ASP A 8 -24.75 -11.25 -7.99
C ASP A 8 -24.70 -9.80 -8.51
N GLU A 9 -24.08 -8.88 -7.76
CA GLU A 9 -23.83 -7.51 -8.20
C GLU A 9 -22.86 -7.48 -9.39
N PHE A 10 -21.75 -8.23 -9.30
CA PHE A 10 -20.77 -8.37 -10.39
C PHE A 10 -21.39 -8.92 -11.68
N PHE A 11 -22.17 -10.00 -11.57
CA PHE A 11 -22.82 -10.61 -12.71
C PHE A 11 -23.81 -9.64 -13.35
N THR A 12 -24.64 -8.98 -12.54
CA THR A 12 -25.67 -8.06 -13.02
C THR A 12 -25.06 -6.82 -13.69
N LYS A 13 -23.98 -6.26 -13.14
CA LYS A 13 -23.28 -5.12 -13.73
C LYS A 13 -22.70 -5.43 -15.12
N ARG A 14 -22.21 -6.65 -15.32
CA ARG A 14 -21.50 -7.03 -16.55
C ARG A 14 -22.42 -7.64 -17.61
N HIS A 15 -23.44 -8.38 -17.18
CA HIS A 15 -24.31 -9.14 -18.07
C HIS A 15 -25.77 -8.70 -18.01
N GLY A 16 -26.15 -7.83 -17.08
CA GLY A 16 -27.53 -7.41 -16.84
C GLY A 16 -28.35 -8.47 -16.09
N GLU A 17 -29.59 -8.13 -15.76
CA GLU A 17 -30.51 -9.03 -15.06
C GLU A 17 -30.89 -10.26 -15.89
N LEU A 18 -31.26 -11.35 -15.22
CA LEU A 18 -31.82 -12.51 -15.92
C LEU A 18 -33.17 -12.14 -16.56
N PRO A 19 -33.49 -12.69 -17.75
CA PRO A 19 -34.80 -12.49 -18.35
C PRO A 19 -35.92 -12.92 -17.40
N ALA A 20 -37.04 -12.19 -17.39
CA ALA A 20 -38.18 -12.54 -16.53
C ALA A 20 -38.89 -13.83 -16.98
N ASP A 21 -38.85 -14.15 -18.28
CA ASP A 21 -39.41 -15.38 -18.82
C ASP A 21 -38.44 -16.55 -18.65
N THR A 22 -38.68 -17.35 -17.62
CA THR A 22 -37.87 -18.51 -17.25
C THR A 22 -37.98 -19.68 -18.23
N SER A 23 -38.91 -19.65 -19.18
CA SER A 23 -39.09 -20.68 -20.20
C SER A 23 -38.34 -20.39 -21.51
N SER A 24 -37.77 -19.19 -21.63
CA SER A 24 -37.05 -18.75 -22.82
C SER A 24 -35.66 -19.37 -22.93
N VAL A 25 -35.18 -19.53 -24.18
CA VAL A 25 -33.81 -19.95 -24.48
C VAL A 25 -32.80 -18.95 -23.92
N GLU A 26 -33.09 -17.66 -24.00
CA GLU A 26 -32.23 -16.60 -23.46
C GLU A 26 -32.07 -16.71 -21.94
N TYR A 27 -33.13 -17.08 -21.20
CA TYR A 27 -33.02 -17.36 -19.78
C TYR A 27 -32.16 -18.59 -19.50
N ALA A 28 -32.37 -19.67 -20.26
CA ALA A 28 -31.58 -20.90 -20.10
C ALA A 28 -30.08 -20.63 -20.32
N ASP A 29 -29.73 -19.91 -21.39
CA ASP A 29 -28.33 -19.59 -21.72
C ASP A 29 -27.70 -18.68 -20.67
N LYS A 30 -28.42 -17.64 -20.23
CA LYS A 30 -27.89 -16.66 -19.28
C LYS A 30 -27.82 -17.20 -17.85
N SER A 31 -28.78 -18.05 -17.45
CA SER A 31 -28.75 -18.74 -16.17
C SER A 31 -27.63 -19.78 -16.11
N TYR A 32 -27.37 -20.48 -17.22
CA TYR A 32 -26.22 -21.38 -17.34
C TYR A 32 -24.89 -20.62 -17.24
N LEU A 33 -24.75 -19.50 -17.95
CA LEU A 33 -23.57 -18.63 -17.82
C LEU A 33 -23.37 -18.15 -16.38
N LYS A 34 -24.44 -17.70 -15.71
CA LYS A 34 -24.40 -17.28 -14.31
C LYS A 34 -23.89 -18.40 -13.40
N HIS A 35 -24.36 -19.63 -13.62
CA HIS A 35 -23.93 -20.80 -12.85
C HIS A 35 -22.45 -21.13 -13.03
N GLU A 36 -21.95 -21.20 -14.26
CA GLU A 36 -20.54 -21.52 -14.52
C GLU A 36 -19.59 -20.41 -14.02
N MET A 37 -20.00 -19.14 -14.16
CA MET A 37 -19.24 -18.01 -13.60
C MET A 37 -19.22 -18.04 -12.07
N LYS A 38 -20.33 -18.44 -11.43
CA LYS A 38 -20.39 -18.55 -9.97
C LYS A 38 -19.41 -19.61 -9.45
N LYS A 39 -19.32 -20.77 -10.10
CA LYS A 39 -18.31 -21.79 -9.76
C LYS A 39 -16.89 -21.25 -9.88
N ALA A 40 -16.58 -20.56 -10.98
CA ALA A 40 -15.26 -19.99 -11.20
C ALA A 40 -14.93 -18.91 -10.15
N TRP A 41 -15.93 -18.10 -9.78
CA TRP A 41 -15.85 -17.11 -8.72
C TRP A 41 -15.56 -17.75 -7.38
N GLU A 42 -16.36 -18.74 -6.97
CA GLU A 42 -16.21 -19.49 -5.71
C GLU A 42 -14.80 -20.12 -5.63
N MET A 43 -14.34 -20.79 -6.69
CA MET A 43 -12.98 -21.35 -6.76
C MET A 43 -11.87 -20.28 -6.67
N ALA A 44 -12.11 -19.08 -7.17
CA ALA A 44 -11.16 -17.97 -7.05
C ALA A 44 -11.17 -17.39 -5.63
N THR A 45 -12.33 -17.25 -4.99
CA THR A 45 -12.45 -16.82 -3.59
C THR A 45 -11.88 -17.83 -2.62
N ASP A 46 -12.04 -19.13 -2.83
CA ASP A 46 -11.43 -20.17 -2.00
C ASP A 46 -9.89 -20.07 -2.04
N LYS A 47 -9.31 -19.74 -3.20
CA LYS A 47 -7.86 -19.46 -3.32
C LYS A 47 -7.43 -18.16 -2.66
N LEU A 48 -8.37 -17.26 -2.40
CA LEU A 48 -8.16 -15.98 -1.71
C LEU A 48 -8.53 -16.08 -0.23
N GLU A 49 -8.94 -17.25 0.27
CA GLU A 49 -9.24 -17.44 1.69
C GLU A 49 -7.96 -17.20 2.51
N GLY A 50 -7.98 -16.17 3.37
CA GLY A 50 -6.81 -15.69 4.10
C GLY A 50 -6.02 -14.56 3.42
N CYS A 51 -6.36 -14.17 2.19
CA CYS A 51 -5.83 -12.96 1.57
C CYS A 51 -6.55 -11.73 2.12
N VAL A 52 -5.80 -10.78 2.66
CA VAL A 52 -6.33 -9.48 3.07
C VAL A 52 -6.36 -8.57 1.84
N VAL A 53 -7.54 -8.06 1.48
CA VAL A 53 -7.65 -6.96 0.52
C VAL A 53 -7.21 -5.70 1.24
N VAL A 54 -5.98 -5.29 0.96
CA VAL A 54 -5.42 -4.05 1.48
C VAL A 54 -5.60 -2.97 0.41
N PRO A 55 -6.16 -1.78 0.76
CA PRO A 55 -6.36 -0.69 -0.18
C PRO A 55 -5.09 -0.34 -0.95
N GLU A 56 -5.24 0.01 -2.23
CA GLU A 56 -4.09 0.34 -3.11
C GLU A 56 -3.28 1.54 -2.59
N ALA A 57 -3.91 2.43 -1.84
CA ALA A 57 -3.27 3.57 -1.19
C ALA A 57 -2.38 3.19 0.03
N GLU A 58 -2.47 1.97 0.55
CA GLU A 58 -1.69 1.51 1.71
C GLU A 58 -0.33 0.90 1.33
N PHE A 59 -0.02 0.79 0.02
CA PHE A 59 1.27 0.28 -0.44
C PHE A 59 1.97 1.21 -1.41
N VAL A 60 3.30 1.06 -1.43
CA VAL A 60 4.14 1.62 -2.47
C VAL A 60 4.92 0.49 -3.13
N LEU A 61 4.87 0.44 -4.47
CA LEU A 61 5.59 -0.56 -5.24
C LEU A 61 7.07 -0.17 -5.33
N LEU A 62 7.93 -0.96 -4.69
CA LEU A 62 9.37 -0.80 -4.83
C LEU A 62 9.84 -1.20 -6.24
N PRO A 63 10.70 -0.41 -6.90
CA PRO A 63 11.25 -0.76 -8.21
C PRO A 63 12.01 -2.09 -8.20
N LYS A 64 11.89 -2.86 -9.29
CA LYS A 64 12.65 -4.12 -9.47
C LYS A 64 14.15 -3.89 -9.76
N THR A 65 14.50 -2.71 -10.26
CA THR A 65 15.87 -2.31 -10.55
C THR A 65 16.30 -1.22 -9.58
N ILE A 66 17.48 -1.38 -8.99
CA ILE A 66 18.06 -0.38 -8.10
C ILE A 66 18.33 0.90 -8.92
N THR A 67 17.69 1.99 -8.51
CA THR A 67 17.97 3.34 -9.06
C THR A 67 19.16 3.95 -8.31
N PRO A 68 19.85 4.97 -8.85
CA PRO A 68 20.97 5.62 -8.15
C PRO A 68 20.58 6.13 -6.75
N VAL A 69 19.38 6.66 -6.59
CA VAL A 69 18.86 7.14 -5.30
C VAL A 69 18.65 5.98 -4.31
N ILE A 70 18.10 4.85 -4.79
CA ILE A 70 17.94 3.66 -3.94
C ILE A 70 19.30 3.09 -3.56
N ASP A 71 20.27 3.07 -4.47
CA ASP A 71 21.65 2.63 -4.18
C ASP A 71 22.29 3.48 -3.09
N GLU A 72 22.15 4.80 -3.18
CA GLU A 72 22.64 5.74 -2.16
C GLU A 72 21.99 5.50 -0.80
N ILE A 73 20.66 5.30 -0.75
CA ILE A 73 19.92 5.03 0.48
C ILE A 73 20.38 3.71 1.11
N LEU A 74 20.46 2.64 0.32
CA LEU A 74 20.87 1.32 0.81
C LEU A 74 22.34 1.28 1.23
N GLY A 75 23.18 2.12 0.63
CA GLY A 75 24.59 2.28 0.98
C GLY A 75 24.86 3.12 2.24
N MET A 76 23.83 3.72 2.87
CA MET A 76 24.04 4.58 4.03
C MET A 76 24.51 3.80 5.27
N PRO A 77 25.66 4.17 5.87
CA PRO A 77 26.13 3.50 7.06
C PRO A 77 25.26 3.84 8.27
N CYS A 78 25.05 2.85 9.15
CA CYS A 78 24.11 2.94 10.27
C CYS A 78 24.38 4.12 11.23
N PHE A 79 25.64 4.52 11.40
CA PHE A 79 26.01 5.63 12.29
C PHE A 79 25.54 7.01 11.80
N LYS A 80 25.14 7.16 10.51
CA LYS A 80 24.54 8.41 10.02
C LYS A 80 23.19 8.71 10.67
N PHE A 81 22.49 7.69 11.18
CA PHE A 81 21.13 7.83 11.69
C PHE A 81 21.05 8.21 13.17
N ILE A 82 22.15 8.16 13.93
CA ILE A 82 22.14 8.37 15.38
C ILE A 82 21.54 9.74 15.75
N LYS A 83 22.00 10.81 15.08
CA LYS A 83 21.51 12.17 15.35
C LYS A 83 20.04 12.35 14.94
N ALA A 84 19.66 11.82 13.78
CA ALA A 84 18.28 11.88 13.32
C ALA A 84 17.35 11.11 14.27
N ALA A 85 17.77 9.93 14.73
CA ALA A 85 17.01 9.11 15.68
C ALA A 85 16.82 9.82 17.02
N GLN A 86 17.84 10.55 17.51
CA GLN A 86 17.73 11.37 18.72
C GLN A 86 16.68 12.46 18.56
N ILE A 87 16.68 13.18 17.44
CA ILE A 87 15.67 14.21 17.14
C ILE A 87 14.27 13.59 17.07
N TYR A 88 14.09 12.51 16.30
CA TYR A 88 12.79 11.87 16.16
C TYR A 88 12.25 11.29 17.48
N ARG A 89 13.11 10.75 18.34
CA ARG A 89 12.70 10.38 19.71
C ARG A 89 12.20 11.56 20.53
N GLN A 90 12.86 12.73 20.44
CA GLN A 90 12.40 13.96 21.09
C GLN A 90 11.06 14.44 20.54
N LEU A 91 10.77 14.15 19.28
CA LEU A 91 9.48 14.41 18.63
C LEU A 91 8.40 13.35 18.96
N GLY A 92 8.69 12.38 19.82
CA GLY A 92 7.73 11.38 20.29
C GLY A 92 7.68 10.07 19.50
N PHE A 93 8.61 9.86 18.55
CA PHE A 93 8.67 8.59 17.81
C PHE A 93 9.32 7.48 18.66
N ASP A 94 8.70 6.29 18.65
CA ASP A 94 9.26 5.10 19.29
C ASP A 94 10.35 4.46 18.41
N ILE A 95 11.58 4.92 18.59
CA ILE A 95 12.76 4.40 17.88
C ILE A 95 13.75 3.83 18.90
N PRO A 96 13.87 2.50 19.03
CA PRO A 96 14.81 1.89 19.96
C PRO A 96 16.26 2.37 19.71
N PRO A 97 17.04 2.68 20.76
CA PRO A 97 18.42 3.17 20.64
C PRO A 97 19.40 2.04 20.32
N LYS A 98 19.19 1.40 19.16
CA LYS A 98 19.99 0.31 18.62
C LYS A 98 20.26 0.62 17.15
N ALA A 99 21.52 0.59 16.73
CA ALA A 99 21.96 1.07 15.42
C ALA A 99 21.16 0.47 14.26
N GLU A 100 20.87 -0.83 14.31
CA GLU A 100 20.09 -1.55 13.30
C GLU A 100 18.62 -1.13 13.30
N LYS A 101 18.07 -0.77 14.46
CA LYS A 101 16.69 -0.28 14.60
C LYS A 101 16.57 1.15 14.06
N GLU A 102 17.49 2.01 14.42
CA GLU A 102 17.58 3.38 13.88
C GLU A 102 17.76 3.33 12.35
N GLN A 103 18.69 2.53 11.85
CA GLN A 103 18.88 2.33 10.41
C GLN A 103 17.61 1.80 9.74
N SER A 104 16.94 0.79 10.30
CA SER A 104 15.71 0.25 9.70
C SER A 104 14.59 1.29 9.59
N PHE A 105 14.44 2.13 10.62
CA PHE A 105 13.42 3.17 10.64
C PHE A 105 13.66 4.19 9.52
N PHE A 106 14.88 4.72 9.42
CA PHE A 106 15.19 5.73 8.41
C PHE A 106 15.29 5.14 7.01
N MET A 107 15.78 3.91 6.85
CA MET A 107 15.84 3.25 5.55
C MET A 107 14.44 3.02 4.99
N PHE A 108 13.50 2.56 5.81
CA PHE A 108 12.09 2.46 5.40
C PHE A 108 11.53 3.83 4.99
N LYS A 109 11.76 4.88 5.80
CA LYS A 109 11.30 6.24 5.48
C LYS A 109 11.90 6.77 4.17
N PHE A 110 13.20 6.59 3.94
CA PHE A 110 13.86 7.05 2.72
C PHE A 110 13.41 6.28 1.48
N LEU A 111 13.24 4.95 1.56
CA LEU A 111 12.74 4.14 0.44
C LEU A 111 11.31 4.54 0.05
N HIS A 112 10.46 4.83 1.03
CA HIS A 112 9.13 5.36 0.79
C HIS A 112 9.19 6.72 0.09
N LEU A 113 9.96 7.67 0.62
CA LEU A 113 10.11 9.00 0.02
C LEU A 113 10.73 8.95 -1.37
N ALA A 114 11.71 8.08 -1.62
CA ALA A 114 12.30 7.88 -2.94
C ALA A 114 11.30 7.30 -3.94
N SER A 115 10.40 6.44 -3.48
CA SER A 115 9.36 5.87 -4.34
C SER A 115 8.28 6.90 -4.70
N VAL A 116 7.98 7.85 -3.82
CA VAL A 116 6.96 8.90 -4.05
C VAL A 116 7.55 10.13 -4.77
N HIS A 117 8.78 10.52 -4.44
CA HIS A 117 9.38 11.79 -4.85
C HIS A 117 10.65 11.66 -5.69
N GLY A 118 11.13 10.44 -5.93
CA GLY A 118 12.33 10.20 -6.73
C GLY A 118 13.59 10.81 -6.10
N ASP A 119 14.32 11.58 -6.90
CA ASP A 119 15.55 12.28 -6.56
C ASP A 119 15.38 13.37 -5.49
N LYS A 120 14.16 13.84 -5.26
CA LYS A 120 13.84 14.86 -4.25
C LYS A 120 13.63 14.29 -2.85
N CYS A 121 13.83 12.99 -2.63
CA CYS A 121 13.51 12.36 -1.35
C CYS A 121 14.24 12.99 -0.15
N PHE A 122 15.48 13.44 -0.34
CA PHE A 122 16.26 14.08 0.73
C PHE A 122 15.77 15.49 1.05
N ASP A 123 15.43 16.28 0.03
CA ASP A 123 14.84 17.62 0.21
C ASP A 123 13.51 17.54 0.96
N VAL A 124 12.66 16.58 0.58
CA VAL A 124 11.38 16.34 1.26
C VAL A 124 11.62 15.90 2.71
N PHE A 125 12.54 14.96 2.95
CA PHE A 125 12.88 14.53 4.30
C PHE A 125 13.36 15.69 5.18
N GLU A 126 14.23 16.56 4.65
CA GLU A 126 14.73 17.72 5.38
C GLU A 126 13.61 18.71 5.68
N SER A 127 12.77 19.01 4.69
CA SER A 127 11.62 19.92 4.84
C SER A 127 10.62 19.41 5.88
N GLU A 128 10.24 18.12 5.83
CA GLU A 128 9.36 17.50 6.82
C GLU A 128 9.98 17.54 8.22
N THR A 129 11.26 17.18 8.34
CA THR A 129 11.94 17.14 9.63
C THR A 129 12.03 18.55 10.24
N LYS A 130 12.33 19.56 9.43
CA LYS A 130 12.35 20.95 9.85
C LYS A 130 10.97 21.42 10.33
N ALA A 131 9.91 21.12 9.58
CA ALA A 131 8.54 21.47 9.96
C ALA A 131 8.12 20.81 11.29
N MET A 132 8.49 19.55 11.51
CA MET A 132 8.22 18.85 12.78
C MET A 132 8.97 19.49 13.95
N VAL A 133 10.24 19.85 13.77
CA VAL A 133 11.05 20.51 14.80
C VAL A 133 10.50 21.91 15.13
N GLU A 134 10.06 22.67 14.12
CA GLU A 134 9.44 23.98 14.32
C GLU A 134 8.10 23.88 15.05
N ALA A 135 7.25 22.93 14.67
CA ALA A 135 5.97 22.69 15.34
C ALA A 135 6.15 22.28 16.81
N ALA A 136 7.13 21.42 17.11
CA ALA A 136 7.45 21.01 18.48
C ALA A 136 7.97 22.16 19.35
N ARG A 137 8.61 23.17 18.75
CA ARG A 137 9.07 24.39 19.45
C ARG A 137 7.93 25.39 19.68
N GLY A 138 7.04 25.56 18.72
CA GLY A 138 5.90 26.48 18.81
C GLY A 138 4.75 26.02 19.70
N GLY A 139 4.74 24.76 20.14
CA GLY A 139 3.76 24.22 21.11
C GLY A 139 4.17 24.33 22.58
N ASN A 140 5.31 24.97 22.87
CA ASN A 140 5.87 25.15 24.22
C ASN A 140 5.73 26.59 24.75
N ASP A 141 4.91 27.43 24.09
CA ASP A 141 4.57 28.80 24.53
C ASP A 141 3.23 28.84 25.29
#